data_AF-A0A3N1CW85-F1
#
_entry.id   AF-A0A3N1CW85-F1
#
_cell.length_a   1.000
_cell.length_b   1.000
_cell.length_c   1.000
_cell.angle_alpha   90.00
_cell.angle_beta   90.00
_cell.angle_gamma   90.00
#
_symmetry.space_group_name_H-M   'P 1'
#
loop_
_entity.id
_entity.type
_entity.pdbx_description
1 polymer ?
#
loop_
_entity_poly.entity_id
_entity_poly.type
_entity_poly.pdbx_seq_one_letter_code
_entity_poly.pdbx_strand_id
1 'polypeptide(L)'
;MAARPDRRRYPSATTAASALFVLAVFGLLHRFGAGGTGNTAFGDGRFRIWAAVATVSLLVWVLLFQRGVGEIRALSGPWRRSRRWWAGNLAAYAVLGVLTAVAIGLVVSGGSASVPIRHFSEIVDGLTALGWCAAGPWILMVWMGHERVRDLAVATAAVGAPAPGREDDPVALIARGAVEIRERVERSALALAVLGSTSVLTTGALRCSLVDAEAVAAEDFSSWWILGYGALFSVVVAAVVFPLLFAWRAQALGLVDRAPGSRTVGALRIRRPLSVLSVLAPLATSVPTAFLVP
;
A
#
# COMPACT_ATOMS: atom_id res chain seq x y z
N MET A 1 -31.73 -9.11 -18.54
CA MET A 1 -30.76 -9.49 -17.49
C MET A 1 -31.31 -9.07 -16.15
N ALA A 2 -31.79 -10.01 -15.32
CA ALA A 2 -32.29 -9.70 -13.98
C ALA A 2 -31.12 -9.28 -13.08
N ALA A 3 -31.25 -8.15 -12.39
CA ALA A 3 -30.28 -7.72 -11.39
C ALA A 3 -30.18 -8.80 -10.31
N ARG A 4 -28.99 -9.41 -10.16
CA ARG A 4 -28.75 -10.34 -9.04
C ARG A 4 -29.02 -9.56 -7.74
N PRO A 5 -29.86 -10.08 -6.84
CA PRO A 5 -30.16 -9.41 -5.58
C PRO A 5 -28.85 -9.10 -4.88
N ASP A 6 -28.69 -7.82 -4.56
CA ASP A 6 -27.52 -7.29 -3.89
C ASP A 6 -27.36 -8.08 -2.58
N ARG A 7 -26.33 -8.93 -2.49
CA ARG A 7 -26.05 -9.71 -1.28
C ARG A 7 -25.73 -8.69 -0.19
N ARG A 8 -26.75 -8.27 0.56
CA ARG A 8 -26.61 -7.39 1.72
C ARG A 8 -25.57 -8.00 2.63
N ARG A 9 -24.36 -7.44 2.61
CA ARG A 9 -23.30 -7.84 3.53
C ARG A 9 -23.72 -7.35 4.90
N TYR A 10 -24.13 -8.26 5.76
CA TYR A 10 -24.46 -7.94 7.14
C TYR A 10 -23.18 -7.44 7.85
N PRO A 11 -23.15 -6.20 8.39
CA PRO A 11 -21.98 -5.68 9.08
C PRO A 11 -21.52 -6.60 10.21
N SER A 12 -22.46 -7.20 10.93
CA SER A 12 -22.21 -8.18 12.00
C SER A 12 -21.43 -9.41 11.53
N ALA A 13 -21.73 -9.94 10.33
CA ALA A 13 -21.02 -11.09 9.79
C ALA A 13 -19.56 -10.76 9.44
N THR A 14 -19.30 -9.56 8.90
CA THR A 14 -17.94 -9.09 8.64
C THR A 14 -17.16 -8.92 9.94
N THR A 15 -17.76 -8.30 10.96
CA THR A 15 -17.12 -8.13 12.28
C THR A 15 -16.81 -9.48 12.93
N ALA A 16 -17.76 -10.42 12.92
CA ALA A 16 -17.55 -11.76 13.46
C ALA A 16 -16.44 -12.51 12.71
N ALA A 17 -16.41 -12.45 11.38
CA ALA A 17 -15.37 -13.06 10.57
C ALA A 17 -13.98 -12.46 10.87
N SER A 18 -13.88 -11.14 11.00
CA SER A 18 -12.63 -10.45 11.37
C SER A 18 -12.17 -10.85 12.78
N ALA A 19 -13.08 -10.93 13.75
CA ALA A 19 -12.75 -11.36 15.12
C ALA A 19 -12.26 -12.81 15.14
N LEU A 20 -12.94 -13.73 14.45
CA LEU A 20 -12.51 -15.12 14.31
C LEU A 20 -11.14 -15.24 13.63
N PHE A 21 -10.91 -14.46 12.57
CA PHE A 21 -9.62 -14.39 11.90
C PHE A 21 -8.51 -13.94 12.85
N VAL A 22 -8.74 -12.85 13.60
CA VAL A 22 -7.78 -12.34 14.59
C VAL A 22 -7.47 -13.40 15.63
N LEU A 23 -8.48 -14.03 16.24
CA LEU A 23 -8.28 -15.07 17.24
C LEU A 23 -7.51 -16.28 16.67
N ALA A 24 -7.84 -16.71 15.45
CA ALA A 24 -7.19 -17.83 14.80
C ALA A 24 -5.71 -17.54 14.47
N VAL A 25 -5.41 -16.39 13.85
CA VAL A 25 -4.05 -16.00 13.48
C VAL A 25 -3.21 -15.72 14.73
N PHE A 26 -3.74 -15.02 15.72
CA PHE A 26 -3.06 -14.77 16.98
C PHE A 26 -2.73 -16.08 17.69
N GLY A 27 -3.72 -16.99 17.81
CA GLY A 27 -3.52 -18.29 18.43
C GLY A 27 -2.49 -19.14 17.67
N LEU A 28 -2.46 -19.06 16.34
CA LEU A 28 -1.46 -19.73 15.51
C LEU A 28 -0.05 -19.18 15.76
N LEU A 29 0.14 -17.86 15.65
CA LEU A 29 1.42 -17.20 15.88
C LEU A 29 1.93 -17.42 17.31
N HIS A 30 1.04 -17.39 18.29
CA HIS A 30 1.35 -17.66 19.69
C HIS A 30 1.82 -19.11 19.90
N ARG A 31 1.10 -20.09 19.32
CA ARG A 31 1.51 -21.51 19.37
C ARG A 31 2.87 -21.76 18.70
N PHE A 32 3.16 -21.07 17.60
CA PHE A 32 4.46 -21.19 16.94
C PHE A 32 5.60 -20.69 17.83
N GLY A 33 5.41 -19.56 18.54
CA GLY A 33 6.38 -19.08 19.51
C GLY A 33 6.55 -20.02 20.70
N ALA A 34 5.44 -20.50 21.27
CA ALA A 34 5.46 -21.30 22.50
C ALA A 34 5.87 -22.76 22.31
N GLY A 35 5.63 -23.36 21.14
CA GLY A 35 5.81 -24.79 20.89
C GLY A 35 7.19 -25.22 20.37
N GLY A 36 8.06 -24.26 20.05
CA GLY A 36 9.26 -24.53 19.24
C GLY A 36 10.58 -24.62 19.99
N THR A 37 10.68 -24.10 21.21
CA THR A 37 11.97 -23.79 21.81
C THR A 37 11.93 -24.14 23.29
N GLY A 38 12.88 -24.92 23.80
CA GLY A 38 13.06 -25.10 25.24
C GLY A 38 13.51 -23.82 25.95
N ASN A 39 13.26 -22.64 25.38
CA ASN A 39 13.72 -21.33 25.79
C ASN A 39 12.53 -20.49 26.26
N THR A 40 12.53 -20.12 27.53
CA THR A 40 11.43 -19.41 28.21
C THR A 40 11.16 -18.01 27.67
N ALA A 41 12.10 -17.45 26.91
CA ALA A 41 11.99 -16.18 26.18
C ALA A 41 10.68 -16.02 25.39
N PHE A 42 10.08 -17.11 24.91
CA PHE A 42 8.86 -17.10 24.10
C PHE A 42 7.56 -17.36 24.89
N GLY A 43 7.68 -17.72 26.17
CA GLY A 43 6.55 -17.78 27.12
C GLY A 43 6.13 -16.40 27.64
N ASP A 44 7.02 -15.43 27.54
CA ASP A 44 6.85 -14.08 28.09
C ASP A 44 5.76 -13.25 27.39
N GLY A 45 5.21 -12.29 28.13
CA GLY A 45 4.17 -11.38 27.65
C GLY A 45 4.57 -10.57 26.41
N ARG A 46 5.87 -10.36 26.17
CA ARG A 46 6.39 -9.51 25.09
C ARG A 46 6.25 -10.12 23.70
N PHE A 47 6.47 -11.43 23.55
CA PHE A 47 6.20 -12.12 22.27
C PHE A 47 4.71 -12.07 21.90
N ARG A 48 3.81 -12.07 22.91
CA ARG A 48 2.37 -11.89 22.68
C ARG A 48 2.05 -10.50 22.11
N ILE A 49 2.80 -9.47 22.50
CA ILE A 49 2.66 -8.13 21.92
C ILE A 49 3.03 -8.16 20.44
N TRP A 50 4.16 -8.76 20.07
CA TRP A 50 4.52 -8.92 18.66
C TRP A 50 3.45 -9.71 17.89
N ALA A 51 3.01 -10.86 18.42
CA ALA A 51 1.98 -11.67 17.76
C ALA A 51 0.66 -10.91 17.59
N ALA A 52 0.27 -10.08 18.57
CA ALA A 52 -0.89 -9.21 18.47
C ALA A 52 -0.72 -8.14 17.38
N VAL A 53 0.43 -7.46 17.33
CA VAL A 53 0.75 -6.47 16.27
C VAL A 53 0.74 -7.13 14.90
N ALA A 54 1.42 -8.26 14.73
CA ALA A 54 1.46 -9.02 13.48
C ALA A 54 0.05 -9.45 13.03
N THR A 55 -0.79 -9.89 13.97
CA THR A 55 -2.18 -10.30 13.68
C THR A 55 -3.03 -9.11 13.20
N VAL A 56 -2.93 -7.97 13.88
CA VAL A 56 -3.65 -6.75 13.49
C VAL A 56 -3.18 -6.27 12.13
N SER A 57 -1.87 -6.28 11.88
CA SER A 57 -1.29 -5.98 10.56
C SER A 57 -1.85 -6.91 9.48
N LEU A 58 -1.88 -8.22 9.72
CA LEU A 58 -2.42 -9.20 8.78
C LEU A 58 -3.89 -8.94 8.45
N LEU A 59 -4.71 -8.60 9.45
CA LEU A 59 -6.10 -8.23 9.24
C LEU A 59 -6.20 -7.01 8.33
N VAL A 60 -5.42 -5.96 8.61
CA VAL A 60 -5.36 -4.75 7.77
C VAL A 60 -4.95 -5.11 6.34
N TRP A 61 -3.96 -5.98 6.15
CA TRP A 61 -3.49 -6.41 4.84
C TRP A 61 -4.56 -7.18 4.07
N VAL A 62 -5.27 -8.10 4.72
CA VAL A 62 -6.39 -8.84 4.10
C VAL A 62 -7.52 -7.89 3.70
N LEU A 63 -7.88 -6.93 4.55
CA LEU A 63 -8.93 -5.95 4.24
C LEU A 63 -8.52 -5.05 3.06
N LEU A 64 -7.27 -4.57 3.05
CA LEU A 64 -6.74 -3.77 1.94
C LEU A 64 -6.65 -4.58 0.65
N PHE A 65 -6.24 -5.84 0.71
CA PHE A 65 -6.22 -6.74 -0.46
C PHE A 65 -7.64 -6.91 -1.03
N GLN A 66 -8.61 -7.27 -0.19
CA GLN A 66 -10.00 -7.45 -0.61
C GLN A 66 -10.58 -6.16 -1.20
N ARG A 67 -10.31 -5.00 -0.58
CA ARG A 67 -10.73 -3.69 -1.06
C ARG A 67 -10.12 -3.37 -2.42
N GLY A 68 -8.82 -3.60 -2.58
CA GLY A 68 -8.08 -3.35 -3.82
C GLY A 68 -8.54 -4.25 -4.97
N VAL A 69 -8.74 -5.55 -4.72
CA VAL A 69 -9.33 -6.47 -5.70
C VAL A 69 -10.76 -6.06 -6.06
N GLY A 70 -11.55 -5.60 -5.08
CA GLY A 70 -12.89 -5.04 -5.32
C GLY A 70 -12.87 -3.82 -6.25
N GLU A 71 -11.95 -2.88 -6.01
CA GLU A 71 -11.73 -1.71 -6.87
C GLU A 71 -11.36 -2.09 -8.30
N ILE A 72 -10.45 -3.05 -8.47
CA ILE A 72 -10.06 -3.56 -9.80
C ILE A 72 -11.26 -4.20 -10.52
N ARG A 73 -12.08 -4.96 -9.81
CA ARG A 73 -13.29 -5.58 -10.39
C ARG A 73 -14.38 -4.56 -10.74
N ALA A 74 -14.44 -3.45 -9.99
CA ALA A 74 -15.37 -2.36 -10.20
C ALA A 74 -14.90 -1.33 -11.25
N LEU A 75 -13.77 -1.57 -11.92
CA LEU A 75 -13.26 -0.68 -12.96
C LEU A 75 -14.27 -0.50 -14.11
N SER A 76 -14.54 0.77 -14.43
CA SER A 76 -15.39 1.18 -15.55
C SER A 76 -14.68 0.95 -16.89
N GLY A 77 -15.43 1.01 -18.00
CA GLY A 77 -14.96 0.73 -19.35
C GLY A 77 -13.59 1.33 -19.70
N PRO A 78 -13.33 2.64 -19.49
CA PRO A 78 -12.06 3.29 -19.82
C PRO A 78 -10.84 2.70 -19.09
N TRP A 79 -11.06 2.04 -17.96
CA TRP A 79 -10.02 1.43 -17.13
C TRP A 79 -9.85 -0.06 -17.38
N ARG A 80 -10.73 -0.67 -18.18
CA ARG A 80 -10.60 -2.09 -18.48
C ARG A 80 -9.35 -2.34 -19.31
N ARG A 81 -8.66 -3.42 -18.96
CA ARG A 81 -7.42 -3.85 -19.61
C ARG A 81 -7.57 -5.26 -20.15
N SER A 82 -6.82 -5.54 -21.22
CA SER A 82 -6.82 -6.84 -21.87
C SER A 82 -6.24 -7.92 -20.94
N ARG A 83 -6.56 -9.19 -21.19
CA ARG A 83 -5.98 -10.32 -20.45
C ARG A 83 -4.45 -10.35 -20.55
N ARG A 84 -3.89 -9.99 -21.71
CA ARG A 84 -2.44 -9.91 -21.94
C ARG A 84 -1.79 -8.83 -21.07
N TRP A 85 -2.45 -7.68 -20.94
CA TRP A 85 -1.99 -6.60 -20.07
C TRP A 85 -1.87 -7.06 -18.60
N TRP A 86 -2.92 -7.74 -18.09
CA TRP A 86 -2.90 -8.28 -16.72
C TRP A 86 -1.80 -9.32 -16.53
N ALA A 87 -1.66 -10.27 -17.46
CA ALA A 87 -0.61 -11.29 -17.38
C ALA A 87 0.79 -10.68 -17.38
N GLY A 88 1.07 -9.72 -18.27
CA GLY A 88 2.36 -9.04 -18.36
C GLY A 88 2.69 -8.24 -17.10
N ASN A 89 1.73 -7.47 -16.58
CA ASN A 89 1.95 -6.67 -15.38
C ASN A 89 2.01 -7.55 -14.12
N LEU A 90 1.22 -8.62 -14.00
CA LEU A 90 1.37 -9.56 -12.89
C LEU A 90 2.73 -10.27 -12.91
N ALA A 91 3.22 -10.64 -14.09
CA ALA A 91 4.56 -11.20 -14.24
C ALA A 91 5.64 -10.18 -13.84
N ALA A 92 5.56 -8.94 -14.33
CA ALA A 92 6.48 -7.87 -13.93
C ALA A 92 6.45 -7.60 -12.42
N TYR A 93 5.26 -7.65 -11.82
CA TYR A 93 5.08 -7.49 -10.38
C TYR A 93 5.73 -8.63 -9.59
N ALA A 94 5.52 -9.88 -10.01
CA ALA A 94 6.16 -11.04 -9.41
C ALA A 94 7.69 -10.97 -9.52
N VAL A 95 8.21 -10.61 -10.69
CA VAL A 95 9.65 -10.41 -10.91
C VAL A 95 10.20 -9.33 -9.99
N LEU A 96 9.51 -8.19 -9.85
CA LEU A 96 9.92 -7.13 -8.93
C LEU A 96 9.97 -7.61 -7.47
N GLY A 97 8.99 -8.42 -7.05
CA GLY A 97 8.97 -9.04 -5.72
C GLY A 97 10.16 -9.97 -5.50
N VAL A 98 10.45 -10.86 -6.46
CA VAL A 98 11.60 -11.77 -6.41
C VAL A 98 12.92 -10.99 -6.35
N LEU A 99 13.11 -10.00 -7.23
CA LEU A 99 14.33 -9.18 -7.25
C LEU A 99 14.53 -8.43 -5.93
N THR A 100 13.43 -7.92 -5.34
CA THR A 100 13.49 -7.23 -4.05
C THR A 100 13.85 -8.20 -2.93
N ALA A 101 13.26 -9.40 -2.90
CA ALA A 101 13.59 -10.43 -1.92
C ALA A 101 15.07 -10.86 -2.03
N VAL A 102 15.58 -11.04 -3.25
CA VAL A 102 17.00 -11.33 -3.49
C VAL A 102 17.89 -10.18 -3.03
N ALA A 103 17.56 -8.94 -3.37
CA ALA A 103 18.34 -7.77 -2.95
C ALA A 103 18.39 -7.64 -1.41
N ILE A 104 17.27 -7.81 -0.73
CA ILE A 104 17.22 -7.83 0.74
C ILE A 104 18.05 -9.00 1.27
N GLY A 105 17.90 -10.20 0.70
CA GLY A 105 18.67 -11.38 1.10
C GLY A 105 20.19 -11.16 1.00
N LEU A 106 20.66 -10.54 -0.09
CA LEU A 106 22.09 -10.22 -0.28
C LEU A 106 22.61 -9.19 0.73
N VAL A 107 21.78 -8.21 1.12
CA VAL A 107 22.14 -7.22 2.15
C VAL A 107 22.18 -7.87 3.53
N VAL A 108 21.25 -8.79 3.82
CA VAL A 108 21.10 -9.42 5.15
C VAL A 108 22.05 -10.61 5.35
N SER A 109 22.48 -11.30 4.28
CA SER A 109 23.35 -12.49 4.38
C SER A 109 24.71 -12.24 5.04
N GLY A 110 25.12 -10.98 5.19
CA GLY A 110 26.35 -10.60 5.88
C GLY A 110 26.25 -10.54 7.42
N GLY A 111 25.07 -10.69 8.02
CA GLY A 111 24.87 -10.45 9.45
C GLY A 111 23.68 -11.16 10.08
N SER A 112 23.27 -12.34 9.59
CA SER A 112 22.10 -13.03 10.13
C SER A 112 22.36 -13.54 11.55
N ALA A 113 21.82 -12.83 12.54
CA ALA A 113 21.67 -13.37 13.89
C ALA A 113 20.84 -14.66 13.79
N SER A 114 21.37 -15.79 14.25
CA SER A 114 20.60 -17.03 14.28
C SER A 114 19.53 -16.89 15.38
N VAL A 115 18.31 -16.51 14.98
CA VAL A 115 17.19 -16.43 15.92
C VAL A 115 16.82 -17.85 16.34
N PRO A 116 16.83 -18.21 17.64
CA PRO A 116 16.64 -19.57 18.11
C PRO A 116 15.16 -19.97 18.12
N ILE A 117 14.43 -19.68 17.04
CA ILE A 117 13.01 -20.00 16.86
C ILE A 117 12.88 -20.93 15.67
N ARG A 118 12.35 -22.13 15.92
CA ARG A 118 12.04 -23.09 14.88
C ARG A 118 11.04 -22.50 13.89
N HIS A 119 11.32 -22.57 12.58
CA HIS A 119 10.48 -22.02 11.51
C HIS A 119 10.34 -20.48 11.48
N PHE A 120 11.21 -19.74 12.16
CA PHE A 120 11.14 -18.27 12.15
C PHE A 120 11.25 -17.66 10.76
N SER A 121 12.21 -18.13 9.97
CA SER A 121 12.39 -17.71 8.58
C SER A 121 11.11 -17.95 7.78
N GLU A 122 10.49 -19.12 7.90
CA GLU A 122 9.25 -19.46 7.21
C GLU A 122 8.09 -18.52 7.57
N ILE A 123 7.97 -18.13 8.84
CA ILE A 123 6.95 -17.18 9.30
C ILE A 123 7.22 -15.80 8.71
N VAL A 124 8.46 -15.30 8.80
CA VAL A 124 8.84 -13.99 8.27
C VAL A 124 8.69 -13.95 6.74
N ASP A 125 9.09 -15.00 6.04
CA ASP A 125 8.93 -15.16 4.59
C ASP A 125 7.45 -15.20 4.21
N GLY A 126 6.64 -15.93 4.97
CA GLY A 126 5.18 -15.98 4.79
C GLY A 126 4.51 -14.62 4.99
N LEU A 127 4.85 -13.91 6.06
CA LEU A 127 4.38 -12.55 6.31
C LEU A 127 4.80 -11.60 5.19
N THR A 128 6.05 -11.69 4.75
CA THR A 128 6.58 -10.89 3.64
C THR A 128 5.83 -11.16 2.34
N ALA A 129 5.59 -12.43 2.01
CA ALA A 129 4.82 -12.83 0.84
C ALA A 129 3.38 -12.32 0.90
N LEU A 130 2.72 -12.40 2.06
CA LEU A 130 1.37 -11.86 2.27
C LEU A 130 1.33 -10.34 2.12
N GLY A 131 2.33 -9.62 2.63
CA GLY A 131 2.48 -8.17 2.45
C GLY A 131 2.61 -7.80 0.97
N TRP A 132 3.42 -8.53 0.21
CA TRP A 132 3.51 -8.40 -1.25
C TRP A 132 2.17 -8.67 -1.93
N CYS A 133 1.49 -9.78 -1.61
CA CYS A 133 0.18 -10.06 -2.17
C CYS A 133 -0.82 -8.93 -1.89
N ALA A 134 -0.81 -8.35 -0.68
CA ALA A 134 -1.69 -7.26 -0.29
C ALA A 134 -1.40 -5.94 -1.04
N ALA A 135 -0.12 -5.66 -1.35
CA ALA A 135 0.30 -4.49 -2.10
C ALA A 135 -0.04 -4.57 -3.60
N GLY A 136 -0.11 -5.78 -4.16
CA GLY A 136 -0.30 -6.04 -5.59
C GLY A 136 -1.42 -5.25 -6.25
N PRO A 137 -2.68 -5.32 -5.77
CA PRO A 137 -3.79 -4.58 -6.36
C PRO A 137 -3.53 -3.06 -6.44
N TRP A 138 -2.90 -2.48 -5.42
CA TRP A 138 -2.65 -1.05 -5.33
C TRP A 138 -1.54 -0.60 -6.28
N ILE A 139 -0.48 -1.41 -6.42
CA ILE A 139 0.60 -1.16 -7.38
C ILE A 139 0.08 -1.26 -8.82
N LEU A 140 -0.71 -2.28 -9.13
CA LEU A 140 -1.33 -2.43 -10.45
C LEU A 140 -2.27 -1.25 -10.77
N MET A 141 -2.99 -0.73 -9.78
CA MET A 141 -3.80 0.49 -9.92
C MET A 141 -2.95 1.73 -10.23
N VAL A 142 -1.78 1.88 -9.62
CA VAL A 142 -0.84 2.97 -9.94
C VAL A 142 -0.31 2.84 -11.37
N TRP A 143 0.05 1.62 -11.81
CA TRP A 143 0.50 1.38 -13.18
C TRP A 143 -0.59 1.67 -14.22
N MET A 144 -1.85 1.29 -13.95
CA MET A 144 -2.98 1.71 -14.80
C MET A 144 -3.12 3.24 -14.82
N GLY A 145 -2.91 3.90 -13.68
CA GLY A 145 -2.91 5.36 -13.59
C GLY A 145 -1.90 6.00 -14.54
N HIS A 146 -0.69 5.45 -14.64
CA HIS A 146 0.34 5.93 -15.60
C HIS A 146 -0.13 5.92 -17.04
N GLU A 147 -0.77 4.83 -17.47
CA GLU A 147 -1.33 4.76 -18.82
C GLU A 147 -2.48 5.74 -19.01
N ARG A 148 -3.37 5.87 -18.02
CA ARG A 148 -4.50 6.79 -18.10
C ARG A 148 -4.06 8.26 -18.15
N VAL A 149 -2.94 8.61 -17.50
CA VAL A 149 -2.36 9.96 -17.65
C VAL A 149 -1.78 10.17 -19.05
N ARG A 150 -1.19 9.16 -19.68
CA ARG A 150 -0.75 9.26 -21.09
C ARG A 150 -1.96 9.43 -22.02
N ASP A 151 -3.03 8.66 -21.83
CA ASP A 151 -4.28 8.81 -22.58
C ASP A 151 -4.87 10.22 -22.40
N LEU A 152 -4.84 10.72 -21.16
CA LEU A 152 -5.29 12.08 -20.82
C LEU A 152 -4.47 13.15 -21.53
N ALA A 153 -3.15 12.96 -21.63
CA ALA A 153 -2.26 13.88 -22.34
C ALA A 153 -2.61 13.97 -23.83
N VAL A 154 -2.83 12.81 -24.47
CA VAL A 154 -3.27 12.75 -25.88
C VAL A 154 -4.63 13.43 -26.06
N ALA A 155 -5.59 13.16 -25.17
CA ALA A 155 -6.91 13.78 -25.21
C ALA A 155 -6.84 15.30 -25.02
N THR A 156 -6.03 15.77 -24.08
CA THR A 156 -5.83 17.21 -23.80
C THR A 156 -5.20 17.93 -24.99
N ALA A 157 -4.26 17.30 -25.69
CA ALA A 157 -3.64 17.85 -26.89
C ALA A 157 -4.61 17.91 -28.08
N ALA A 158 -5.58 16.99 -28.15
CA ALA A 158 -6.58 16.95 -29.22
C ALA A 158 -7.73 17.96 -29.05
N VAL A 159 -7.88 18.56 -27.87
CA VAL A 159 -8.87 19.62 -27.66
C VAL A 159 -8.41 20.90 -28.36
N GLY A 160 -9.07 21.21 -29.48
CA GLY A 160 -8.91 22.49 -30.18
C GLY A 160 -9.54 23.66 -29.42
N ALA A 161 -9.45 24.85 -29.99
CA ALA A 161 -10.11 26.03 -29.43
C ALA A 161 -11.63 25.78 -29.28
N PRO A 162 -12.23 26.22 -28.16
CA PRO A 162 -13.64 25.99 -27.88
C PRO A 162 -14.52 26.65 -28.95
N ALA A 163 -15.31 25.85 -29.66
CA ALA A 163 -16.29 26.36 -30.60
C ALA A 163 -17.52 26.90 -29.83
N PRO A 164 -17.95 28.15 -30.07
CA PRO A 164 -19.11 28.70 -29.39
C PRO A 164 -20.38 27.89 -29.69
N GLY A 165 -21.15 27.54 -28.67
CA GLY A 165 -22.48 26.91 -28.80
C GLY A 165 -22.52 25.37 -28.77
N ARG A 166 -21.41 24.67 -28.48
CA ARG A 166 -21.41 23.21 -28.30
C ARG A 166 -21.68 22.85 -26.83
N GLU A 167 -22.80 22.15 -26.59
CA GLU A 167 -23.30 21.83 -25.24
C GLU A 167 -22.50 20.70 -24.55
N ASP A 168 -21.90 19.80 -25.33
CA ASP A 168 -20.94 18.81 -24.84
C ASP A 168 -19.54 19.42 -24.77
N ASP A 169 -19.13 19.85 -23.58
CA ASP A 169 -17.77 20.35 -23.35
C ASP A 169 -16.78 19.17 -23.23
N PRO A 170 -15.94 18.88 -24.25
CA PRO A 170 -14.93 17.83 -24.16
C PRO A 170 -13.95 18.08 -23.01
N VAL A 171 -13.72 19.34 -22.62
CA VAL A 171 -12.86 19.69 -21.47
C VAL A 171 -13.45 19.15 -20.18
N ALA A 172 -14.77 19.23 -19.98
CA ALA A 172 -15.44 18.70 -18.79
C ALA A 172 -15.32 17.17 -18.67
N LEU A 173 -15.36 16.44 -19.80
CA LEU A 173 -15.14 14.99 -19.81
C LEU A 173 -13.70 14.64 -19.47
N ILE A 174 -12.73 15.35 -20.04
CA ILE A 174 -11.29 15.13 -19.77
C ILE A 174 -10.95 15.50 -18.32
N ALA A 175 -11.51 16.60 -17.79
CA ALA A 175 -11.35 17.00 -16.39
C ALA A 175 -11.90 15.95 -15.41
N ARG A 176 -13.07 15.35 -15.70
CA ARG A 176 -13.59 14.23 -14.91
C ARG A 176 -12.64 13.04 -14.89
N GLY A 177 -12.03 12.71 -16.04
CA GLY A 177 -11.00 11.67 -16.13
C GLY A 177 -9.77 11.99 -15.28
N ALA A 178 -9.31 13.25 -15.28
CA ALA A 178 -8.21 13.69 -14.44
C ALA A 178 -8.53 13.54 -12.94
N VAL A 179 -9.73 13.94 -12.51
CA VAL A 179 -10.17 13.78 -11.10
C VAL A 179 -10.20 12.30 -10.70
N GLU A 180 -10.75 11.43 -11.56
CA GLU A 180 -10.83 9.99 -11.28
C GLU A 180 -9.43 9.37 -11.12
N ILE A 181 -8.47 9.75 -11.98
CA ILE A 181 -7.07 9.31 -11.86
C ILE A 181 -6.51 9.72 -10.50
N ARG A 182 -6.65 10.99 -10.12
CA ARG A 182 -6.16 11.51 -8.83
C ARG A 182 -6.72 10.70 -7.67
N GLU A 183 -8.03 10.54 -7.59
CA GLU A 183 -8.68 9.84 -6.47
C GLU A 183 -8.22 8.39 -6.34
N ARG A 184 -7.98 7.70 -7.46
CA ARG A 184 -7.46 6.33 -7.45
C ARG A 184 -6.01 6.29 -6.97
N VAL A 185 -5.17 7.22 -7.42
CA VAL A 185 -3.77 7.32 -7.00
C VAL A 185 -3.66 7.67 -5.52
N GLU A 186 -4.46 8.60 -5.02
CA GLU A 186 -4.49 8.95 -3.60
C GLU A 186 -4.88 7.74 -2.74
N ARG A 187 -5.90 6.98 -3.15
CA ARG A 187 -6.32 5.75 -2.46
C ARG A 187 -5.24 4.67 -2.49
N SER A 188 -4.61 4.44 -3.63
CA SER A 188 -3.50 3.49 -3.73
C SER A 188 -2.30 3.90 -2.88
N ALA A 189 -1.92 5.19 -2.91
CA ALA A 189 -0.82 5.71 -2.11
C ALA A 189 -1.11 5.56 -0.61
N LEU A 190 -2.32 5.86 -0.16
CA LEU A 190 -2.75 5.66 1.23
C LEU A 190 -2.70 4.19 1.63
N ALA A 191 -3.20 3.29 0.78
CA ALA A 191 -3.16 1.86 1.05
C ALA A 191 -1.72 1.34 1.17
N LEU A 192 -0.83 1.75 0.26
CA LEU A 192 0.58 1.40 0.30
C LEU A 192 1.26 1.97 1.55
N ALA A 193 0.98 3.22 1.91
CA ALA A 193 1.47 3.82 3.15
C ALA A 193 1.07 2.99 4.39
N VAL A 194 -0.20 2.59 4.49
CA VAL A 194 -0.69 1.77 5.61
C VAL A 194 -0.02 0.39 5.63
N LEU A 195 0.14 -0.27 4.48
CA LEU A 195 0.86 -1.55 4.38
C LEU A 195 2.31 -1.39 4.86
N GLY A 196 3.02 -0.37 4.38
CA GLY A 196 4.39 -0.09 4.81
C GLY A 196 4.52 0.20 6.30
N SER A 197 3.66 1.08 6.84
CA SER A 197 3.67 1.41 8.27
C SER A 197 3.42 0.18 9.14
N THR A 198 2.45 -0.65 8.78
CA THR A 198 2.14 -1.86 9.55
C THR A 198 3.25 -2.91 9.45
N SER A 199 3.93 -3.02 8.31
CA SER A 199 5.15 -3.84 8.18
C SER A 199 6.27 -3.32 9.09
N VAL A 200 6.57 -2.03 9.07
CA VAL A 200 7.61 -1.41 9.93
C VAL A 200 7.28 -1.61 11.41
N LEU A 201 6.02 -1.39 11.81
CA LEU A 201 5.55 -1.62 13.18
C LEU A 201 5.69 -3.08 13.60
N THR A 202 5.37 -4.01 12.71
CA THR A 202 5.49 -5.46 12.98
C THR A 202 6.95 -5.86 13.14
N THR A 203 7.85 -5.37 12.29
CA THR A 203 9.30 -5.60 12.42
C THR A 203 9.87 -4.96 13.67
N GLY A 204 9.41 -3.75 14.03
CA GLY A 204 9.82 -3.06 15.25
C GLY A 204 9.40 -3.80 16.52
N ALA A 205 8.13 -4.21 16.58
CA ALA A 205 7.62 -5.03 17.68
C ALA A 205 8.38 -6.37 17.77
N LEU A 206 8.76 -6.96 16.63
CA LEU A 206 9.54 -8.19 16.60
C LEU A 206 10.91 -7.98 17.22
N ARG A 207 11.64 -6.95 16.76
CA ARG A 207 12.94 -6.59 17.33
C ARG A 207 12.85 -6.42 18.84
N CYS A 208 11.91 -5.59 19.32
CA CYS A 208 11.76 -5.36 20.75
C CYS A 208 11.54 -6.69 21.47
N SER A 209 10.65 -7.56 20.98
CA SER A 209 10.41 -8.86 21.61
C SER A 209 11.62 -9.79 21.63
N LEU A 210 12.49 -9.76 20.62
CA LEU A 210 13.68 -10.62 20.53
C LEU A 210 14.83 -10.11 21.40
N VAL A 211 15.07 -8.80 21.39
CA VAL A 211 16.14 -8.17 22.19
C VAL A 211 15.79 -8.22 23.68
N ASP A 212 14.54 -7.88 24.02
CA ASP A 212 14.05 -7.87 25.40
C ASP A 212 14.04 -9.25 26.06
N ALA A 213 13.94 -10.30 25.26
CA ALA A 213 13.95 -11.69 25.73
C ALA A 213 15.36 -12.31 25.66
N GLU A 214 16.39 -11.49 25.42
CA GLU A 214 17.80 -11.89 25.29
C GLU A 214 18.01 -12.99 24.22
N ALA A 215 17.08 -13.11 23.27
CA ALA A 215 17.15 -14.11 22.20
C ALA A 215 18.09 -13.66 21.06
N VAL A 216 18.30 -12.35 20.92
CA VAL A 216 19.19 -11.71 19.95
C VAL A 216 19.84 -10.48 20.60
N ALA A 217 21.14 -10.28 20.40
CA ALA A 217 21.81 -9.08 20.89
C ALA A 217 21.28 -7.81 20.18
N ALA A 218 21.25 -6.68 20.88
CA ALA A 218 20.71 -5.43 20.34
C ALA A 218 21.50 -4.93 19.11
N GLU A 219 22.78 -5.27 19.05
CA GLU A 219 23.73 -4.95 17.98
C GLU A 219 23.43 -5.78 16.72
N ASP A 220 23.15 -7.06 16.90
CA ASP A 220 22.85 -8.01 15.82
C ASP A 220 21.50 -7.71 15.16
N PHE A 221 20.53 -7.21 15.94
CA PHE A 221 19.29 -6.67 15.42
C PHE A 221 19.17 -5.17 15.71
N SER A 222 20.07 -4.36 15.13
CA SER A 222 20.06 -2.91 15.28
C SER A 222 18.73 -2.25 14.87
N SER A 223 18.31 -1.21 15.60
CA SER A 223 17.13 -0.40 15.25
C SER A 223 17.29 0.31 13.90
N TRP A 224 18.53 0.54 13.46
CA TRP A 224 18.85 1.05 12.12
C TRP A 224 18.30 0.19 11.00
N TRP A 225 18.17 -1.13 11.18
CA TRP A 225 17.55 -2.00 10.18
C TRP A 225 16.06 -1.71 10.01
N ILE A 226 15.34 -1.39 11.09
CA ILE A 226 13.93 -1.01 11.02
C ILE A 226 13.76 0.33 10.31
N LEU A 227 14.61 1.31 10.67
CA LEU A 227 14.61 2.63 10.03
C LEU A 227 14.97 2.52 8.55
N GLY A 228 16.00 1.75 8.21
CA GLY A 228 16.42 1.48 6.83
C GLY A 228 15.31 0.80 6.03
N TYR A 229 14.61 -0.16 6.61
CA TYR A 229 13.46 -0.81 5.98
C TYR A 229 12.32 0.18 5.71
N GLY A 230 11.96 1.02 6.68
CA GLY A 230 10.95 2.05 6.51
C GLY A 230 11.33 3.12 5.48
N ALA A 231 12.60 3.54 5.46
CA ALA A 231 13.13 4.48 4.49
C ALA A 231 13.12 3.89 3.07
N LEU A 232 13.58 2.66 2.90
CA LEU A 232 13.55 1.93 1.64
C LEU A 232 12.12 1.84 1.09
N PHE A 233 11.16 1.44 1.93
CA PHE A 233 9.76 1.38 1.56
C PHE A 233 9.22 2.74 1.09
N SER A 234 9.55 3.81 1.83
CA SER A 234 9.14 5.17 1.50
C SER A 234 9.71 5.62 0.15
N VAL A 235 10.99 5.33 -0.12
CA VAL A 235 11.63 5.61 -1.41
C VAL A 235 10.97 4.84 -2.54
N VAL A 236 10.68 3.55 -2.36
CA VAL A 236 10.00 2.73 -3.38
C VAL A 236 8.61 3.26 -3.68
N VAL A 237 7.81 3.57 -2.66
CA VAL A 237 6.47 4.16 -2.85
C VAL A 237 6.57 5.51 -3.54
N ALA A 238 7.50 6.38 -3.13
CA ALA A 238 7.72 7.66 -3.77
C ALA A 238 8.12 7.49 -5.25
N ALA A 239 9.04 6.58 -5.57
CA ALA A 239 9.48 6.30 -6.93
C ALA A 239 8.34 5.81 -7.84
N VAL A 240 7.38 5.07 -7.27
CA VAL A 240 6.21 4.55 -8.01
C VAL A 240 5.12 5.61 -8.18
N VAL A 241 4.84 6.39 -7.12
CA VAL A 241 3.69 7.30 -7.05
C VAL A 241 4.01 8.72 -7.55
N PHE A 242 5.19 9.27 -7.24
CA PHE A 242 5.49 10.67 -7.56
C PHE A 242 5.56 10.95 -9.06
N PRO A 243 6.18 10.12 -9.92
CA PRO A 243 6.17 10.37 -11.36
C PRO A 243 4.74 10.46 -11.91
N LEU A 244 3.82 9.65 -11.38
CA LEU A 244 2.41 9.69 -11.76
C LEU A 244 1.73 11.00 -11.34
N LEU A 245 1.96 11.44 -10.10
CA LEU A 245 1.40 12.68 -9.58
C LEU A 245 1.90 13.91 -10.36
N PHE A 246 3.19 13.95 -10.69
CA PHE A 246 3.76 15.04 -11.50
C PHE A 246 3.18 15.04 -12.92
N ALA A 247 3.13 13.88 -13.57
CA ALA A 247 2.56 13.77 -14.91
C ALA A 247 1.07 14.16 -14.91
N TRP A 248 0.29 13.68 -13.94
CA TRP A 248 -1.10 14.06 -13.75
C TRP A 248 -1.26 15.57 -13.55
N ARG A 249 -0.46 16.18 -12.68
CA ARG A 249 -0.52 17.62 -12.39
C ARG A 249 -0.23 18.45 -13.63
N ALA A 250 0.76 18.07 -14.44
CA ALA A 250 1.07 18.74 -15.69
C ALA A 250 -0.12 18.74 -16.65
N GLN A 251 -0.82 17.60 -16.78
CA GLN A 251 -2.02 17.52 -17.62
C GLN A 251 -3.19 18.32 -17.05
N ALA A 252 -3.39 18.29 -15.73
CA ALA A 252 -4.44 19.07 -15.08
C ALA A 252 -4.26 20.58 -15.28
N LEU A 253 -3.02 21.08 -15.18
CA LEU A 253 -2.72 22.49 -15.47
C LEU A 253 -2.94 22.82 -16.95
N GLY A 254 -2.50 21.95 -17.87
CA GLY A 254 -2.75 22.14 -19.30
C GLY A 254 -4.23 22.18 -19.68
N LEU A 255 -5.11 21.53 -18.92
CA LEU A 255 -6.57 21.63 -19.10
C LEU A 255 -7.12 22.98 -18.63
N VAL A 256 -6.62 23.49 -17.50
CA VAL A 256 -7.02 24.81 -16.97
C VAL A 256 -6.67 25.91 -17.97
N ASP A 257 -5.49 25.84 -18.58
CA ASP A 257 -5.03 26.83 -19.57
C ASP A 257 -5.89 26.84 -20.85
N ARG A 258 -6.57 25.72 -21.16
CA ARG A 258 -7.40 25.56 -22.36
C ARG A 258 -8.89 25.85 -22.12
N ALA A 259 -9.33 25.99 -20.88
CA ALA A 259 -10.73 26.24 -20.56
C ALA A 259 -11.10 27.72 -20.85
N PRO A 260 -12.05 28.00 -21.77
CA PRO A 260 -12.48 29.38 -22.05
C PRO A 260 -13.22 29.98 -20.84
N GLY A 261 -12.85 31.20 -20.45
CA GLY A 261 -13.63 31.98 -19.47
C GLY A 261 -13.42 31.54 -18.01
N SER A 262 -12.24 31.85 -17.46
CA SER A 262 -11.78 31.66 -16.07
C SER A 262 -12.72 32.12 -14.93
N ARG A 263 -13.94 32.59 -15.21
CA ARG A 263 -14.97 32.92 -14.21
C ARG A 263 -15.69 31.69 -13.65
N THR A 264 -15.83 30.59 -14.40
CA THR A 264 -16.46 29.34 -13.90
C THR A 264 -15.46 28.39 -13.22
N VAL A 265 -14.15 28.58 -13.47
CA VAL A 265 -13.06 27.82 -12.84
C VAL A 265 -12.94 28.12 -11.33
N GLY A 266 -13.62 29.16 -10.83
CA GLY A 266 -13.85 29.37 -9.40
C GLY A 266 -14.60 28.23 -8.67
N ALA A 267 -15.27 27.33 -9.41
CA ALA A 267 -15.85 26.10 -8.86
C ALA A 267 -14.86 24.91 -8.84
N LEU A 268 -13.87 24.93 -9.73
CA LEU A 268 -12.68 24.06 -9.72
C LEU A 268 -11.56 24.65 -8.85
N ARG A 269 -11.89 25.61 -7.98
CA ARG A 269 -11.03 26.08 -6.90
C ARG A 269 -10.65 24.85 -6.11
N ILE A 270 -9.41 24.42 -6.32
CA ILE A 270 -8.66 23.39 -5.62
C ILE A 270 -8.68 23.79 -4.15
N ARG A 271 -9.81 23.58 -3.46
CA ARG A 271 -10.06 24.10 -2.11
C ARG A 271 -9.19 23.41 -1.06
N ARG A 272 -8.38 22.42 -1.47
CA ARG A 272 -7.27 21.89 -0.69
C ARG A 272 -6.10 21.57 -1.63
N PRO A 273 -5.09 22.44 -1.72
CA PRO A 273 -3.82 22.00 -2.26
C PRO A 273 -3.32 20.83 -1.40
N LEU A 274 -3.17 19.67 -2.03
CA LEU A 274 -2.36 18.54 -1.56
C LEU A 274 -2.72 17.96 -0.17
N SER A 275 -3.89 17.31 -0.08
CA SER A 275 -4.11 16.28 0.95
C SER A 275 -3.03 15.19 0.93
N VAL A 276 -2.38 14.95 -0.22
CA VAL A 276 -1.28 13.99 -0.35
C VAL A 276 -0.09 14.32 0.54
N LEU A 277 0.28 15.61 0.67
CA LEU A 277 1.33 16.01 1.61
C LEU A 277 0.86 15.84 3.06
N SER A 278 -0.43 16.07 3.35
CA SER A 278 -0.98 15.80 4.70
C SER A 278 -1.10 14.31 5.04
N VAL A 279 -1.16 13.42 4.03
CA VAL A 279 -1.13 11.95 4.22
C VAL A 279 0.29 11.46 4.44
N LEU A 280 1.29 12.11 3.85
CA LEU A 280 2.71 11.81 4.05
C LEU A 280 3.33 12.51 5.27
N ALA A 281 2.75 13.61 5.74
CA ALA A 281 3.24 14.35 6.90
C ALA A 281 3.32 13.49 8.19
N PRO A 282 2.32 12.65 8.53
CA PRO A 282 2.41 11.75 9.68
C PRO A 282 3.60 10.80 9.58
N LEU A 283 3.87 10.24 8.39
CA LEU A 283 4.99 9.32 8.15
C LEU A 283 6.36 9.98 8.36
N ALA A 284 6.50 11.26 8.01
CA ALA A 284 7.73 12.00 8.24
C ALA A 284 7.93 12.33 9.74
N THR A 285 6.84 12.52 10.50
CA THR A 285 6.90 12.93 11.91
C THR A 285 6.85 11.79 12.92
N SER A 286 6.33 10.60 12.57
CA SER A 286 6.15 9.48 13.52
C SER A 286 7.38 8.60 13.68
N VAL A 287 8.33 8.67 12.75
CA VAL A 287 9.56 7.84 12.78
C VAL A 287 10.60 8.34 13.79
N PRO A 288 10.82 9.64 14.03
CA PRO A 288 11.84 10.07 14.99
C PRO A 288 11.44 9.87 16.46
N THR A 289 10.17 10.06 16.82
CA THR A 289 9.74 10.13 18.23
C THR A 289 9.61 8.77 18.92
N ALA A 290 9.35 7.69 18.18
CA ALA A 290 9.23 6.35 18.75
C ALA A 290 10.59 5.68 19.05
N PHE A 291 11.70 6.19 18.50
CA PHE A 291 13.03 5.58 18.63
C PHE A 291 14.03 6.45 19.42
N LEU A 292 13.60 7.59 19.98
CA LEU A 292 14.43 8.50 20.78
C LEU A 292 14.21 8.37 22.30
N VAL A 293 13.51 7.34 22.76
CA VAL A 293 13.46 7.01 24.19
C VAL A 293 14.54 5.96 24.46
N PRO A 294 15.59 6.28 25.25
CA PRO A 294 16.68 5.36 25.59
C PRO A 294 16.20 4.20 26.47
#